data_AF-A0AAW5Y4C1-F1
#
_entry.id   AF-A0AAW5Y4C1-F1
#
_cell.length_a   1.000
_cell.length_b   1.000
_cell.length_c   1.000
_cell.angle_alpha   90.00
_cell.angle_beta   90.00
_cell.angle_gamma   90.00
#
_symmetry.space_group_name_H-M   'P 1'
#
loop_
_entity.id
_entity.type
_entity.pdbx_description
1 polymer ?
#
loop_
_entity_poly.entity_id
_entity_poly.type
_entity_poly.pdbx_seq_one_letter_code
_entity_poly.pdbx_strand_id
1 'polypeptide(L)' 'MDKKRNKLIEFRSGQSRLVVARKLEITPQMLGAIERGDRTPSLELAKRIADFYKTTIDYLFFN' A
#
# COMPACT_ATOMS: atom_id res chain seq x y z
N MET A 1 -18.06 -6.62 -5.39
CA MET A 1 -16.90 -7.06 -4.59
C MET A 1 -16.01 -5.87 -4.36
N ASP A 2 -15.81 -5.50 -3.10
CA ASP A 2 -14.99 -4.35 -2.73
C ASP A 2 -13.52 -4.68 -3.04
N LYS A 3 -12.93 -4.00 -4.04
CA LYS A 3 -11.52 -4.24 -4.45
C LYS A 3 -10.53 -3.54 -3.51
N LYS A 4 -11.04 -2.76 -2.57
CA LYS A 4 -10.28 -1.89 -1.69
C LYS A 4 -9.45 -2.70 -0.70
N ARG A 5 -8.14 -2.42 -0.66
CA ARG A 5 -7.18 -3.02 0.27
C ARG A 5 -7.23 -2.26 1.60
N ASN A 6 -8.25 -2.54 2.41
CA ASN A 6 -8.51 -1.83 3.67
C ASN A 6 -7.31 -1.86 4.63
N LYS A 7 -6.58 -2.97 4.69
CA LYS A 7 -5.35 -3.09 5.48
C LYS A 7 -4.33 -2.01 5.14
N LEU A 8 -4.02 -1.78 3.85
CA LEU A 8 -3.09 -0.71 3.46
C LEU A 8 -3.54 0.68 3.95
N ILE A 9 -4.85 0.93 3.95
CA ILE A 9 -5.43 2.21 4.38
C ILE A 9 -5.33 2.36 5.90
N GLU A 10 -5.56 1.28 6.65
CA GLU A 10 -5.43 1.22 8.10
C GLU A 10 -3.97 1.45 8.53
N PHE A 11 -3.01 0.76 7.89
CA PHE A 11 -1.57 0.89 8.19
C PHE A 11 -1.01 2.28 7.93
N ARG A 12 -1.64 3.06 7.05
CA ARG A 12 -1.30 4.47 6.85
C ARG A 12 -1.62 5.33 8.08
N SER A 13 -2.41 4.84 9.05
CA SER A 13 -2.65 5.47 10.36
C SER A 13 -3.02 6.95 10.26
N GLY A 14 -3.89 7.29 9.30
CA GLY A 14 -4.34 8.67 9.06
C GLY A 14 -3.34 9.58 8.33
N GLN A 15 -2.09 9.15 8.07
CA GLN A 15 -1.12 9.95 7.31
C GLN A 15 -1.61 10.20 5.88
N SER A 16 -1.26 11.32 5.25
CA SER A 16 -1.68 11.53 3.86
C SER A 16 -0.99 10.56 2.89
N ARG A 17 -1.66 10.21 1.78
CA ARG A 17 -1.04 9.42 0.71
C ARG A 17 0.24 10.06 0.18
N LEU A 18 0.31 11.40 0.17
CA LEU A 18 1.51 12.14 -0.23
C LEU A 18 2.71 11.80 0.64
N VAL A 19 2.52 11.79 1.97
CA VAL A 19 3.60 11.51 2.93
C VAL A 19 4.08 10.08 2.80
N VAL A 20 3.16 9.11 2.74
CA VAL A 20 3.52 7.69 2.63
C VAL A 20 4.15 7.38 1.27
N ALA A 21 3.57 7.87 0.18
CA ALA A 21 4.09 7.64 -1.17
C ALA A 21 5.52 8.17 -1.32
N ARG A 22 5.84 9.31 -0.72
CA ARG A 22 7.22 9.84 -0.68
C ARG A 22 8.18 8.90 0.03
N LYS A 23 7.79 8.33 1.18
CA LYS A 23 8.62 7.37 1.93
C LYS A 23 8.82 6.05 1.18
N LEU A 24 7.83 5.67 0.38
CA LEU A 24 7.87 4.51 -0.51
C LEU A 24 8.44 4.82 -1.90
N GLU A 25 8.92 6.05 -2.14
CA GLU A 25 9.48 6.52 -3.41
C GLU A 25 8.57 6.19 -4.62
N ILE A 26 7.26 6.37 -4.45
CA ILE A 26 6.24 6.23 -5.50
C ILE A 26 5.37 7.49 -5.55
N THR A 27 4.52 7.58 -6.57
CA THR A 27 3.58 8.70 -6.67
C THR A 27 2.37 8.48 -5.75
N PRO A 28 1.74 9.55 -5.21
CA PRO A 28 0.51 9.44 -4.42
C PRO A 28 -0.64 8.78 -5.19
N GLN A 29 -0.67 8.98 -6.52
CA GLN A 29 -1.64 8.35 -7.43
C GLN A 29 -1.41 6.84 -7.50
N MET A 30 -0.15 6.39 -7.57
CA MET A 30 0.18 4.96 -7.54
C MET A 30 -0.22 4.32 -6.23
N LEU A 31 0.10 4.95 -5.09
CA LEU A 31 -0.35 4.46 -3.78
C LEU A 31 -1.88 4.38 -3.70
N GLY A 32 -2.59 5.40 -4.18
CA GLY A 32 -4.06 5.39 -4.22
C GLY A 32 -4.64 4.29 -5.11
N ALA A 33 -4.07 4.05 -6.28
CA ALA A 33 -4.47 2.94 -7.17
C ALA A 33 -4.22 1.56 -6.52
N ILE A 34 -3.13 1.43 -5.76
CA ILE A 34 -2.85 0.22 -4.98
C ILE A 34 -3.87 0.08 -3.84
N GLU A 35 -4.13 1.11 -3.04
CA GLU A 35 -5.10 1.05 -1.94
C GLU A 35 -6.52 0.70 -2.40
N ARG A 36 -6.92 1.13 -3.61
CA ARG A 36 -8.25 0.81 -4.19
C ARG A 36 -8.33 -0.54 -4.89
N GLY A 37 -7.20 -1.21 -5.09
CA GLY A 37 -7.13 -2.45 -5.87
C GLY A 37 -7.15 -2.27 -7.39
N ASP A 38 -7.09 -1.03 -7.88
CA ASP A 38 -7.03 -0.72 -9.33
C ASP A 38 -5.69 -1.17 -9.95
N ARG A 39 -4.64 -1.22 -9.13
CA ARG A 39 -3.29 -1.64 -9.55
C ARG A 39 -2.67 -2.60 -8.55
N THR A 40 -2.11 -3.69 -9.04
CA THR A 40 -1.24 -4.58 -8.25
C THR A 40 0.21 -4.09 -8.39
N PRO A 41 0.93 -3.86 -7.27
CA PRO A 41 2.34 -3.46 -7.32
C PRO A 41 3.23 -4.61 -7.83
N SER A 42 4.47 -4.30 -8.23
CA SER A 42 5.50 -5.32 -8.41
C SER A 42 5.82 -6.01 -7.08
N LEU A 43 6.41 -7.21 -7.13
CA LEU A 43 6.83 -7.92 -5.92
C LEU A 43 7.80 -7.09 -5.07
N GLU A 44 8.73 -6.39 -5.73
CA GLU A 44 9.69 -5.50 -5.07
C GLU A 44 8.98 -4.36 -4.32
N LEU A 45 8.01 -3.69 -4.95
CA LEU A 45 7.26 -2.63 -4.29
C LEU A 45 6.36 -3.19 -3.18
N ALA A 46 5.74 -4.34 -3.38
CA ALA A 46 4.96 -5.01 -2.33
C ALA A 46 5.84 -5.31 -1.10
N LYS A 47 7.05 -5.81 -1.32
CA LYS A 47 8.05 -6.05 -0.27
C LYS A 47 8.42 -4.76 0.44
N ARG A 48 8.74 -3.69 -0.29
CA ARG A 48 9.07 -2.36 0.30
C ARG A 48 7.93 -1.82 1.15
N ILE A 49 6.68 -1.98 0.71
CA ILE A 49 5.50 -1.58 1.48
C ILE A 49 5.38 -2.41 2.77
N ALA A 50 5.57 -3.73 2.69
CA ALA A 50 5.54 -4.61 3.85
C ALA A 50 6.65 -4.28 4.86
N ASP A 51 7.88 -4.08 4.37
CA ASP A 51 9.04 -3.67 5.19
C ASP A 51 8.79 -2.31 5.86
N PHE A 52 8.26 -1.33 5.12
CA PHE A 52 7.91 0.00 5.64
C PHE A 52 6.90 -0.08 6.80
N TYR A 53 5.91 -0.95 6.67
CA TYR A 53 4.87 -1.17 7.68
C TYR A 53 5.24 -2.23 8.72
N LYS A 54 6.44 -2.81 8.66
CA LYS A 54 6.92 -3.87 9.55
C LYS A 54 5.95 -5.06 9.64
N THR A 55 5.47 -5.51 8.50
CA THR A 55 4.54 -6.64 8.36
C THR A 55 4.92 -7.49 7.15
N THR A 56 4.08 -8.46 6.77
CA THR A 56 4.31 -9.35 5.62
C THR A 56 3.50 -8.91 4.39
N ILE A 57 4.00 -9.27 3.20
CA ILE A 57 3.27 -9.07 1.94
C ILE A 57 1.91 -9.78 2.03
N ASP A 58 1.91 -11.01 2.54
CA ASP A 58 0.70 -11.79 2.69
C ASP A 58 -0.33 -11.11 3.56
N TYR A 59 0.09 -10.55 4.70
CA TYR A 59 -0.83 -9.85 5.56
C TYR A 59 -1.43 -8.63 4.87
N LEU A 60 -0.67 -7.86 4.08
CA LEU A 60 -1.16 -6.63 3.45
C LEU A 60 -2.00 -6.84 2.19
N PHE A 61 -1.64 -7.83 1.37
CA PHE A 61 -2.18 -8.00 0.03
C PHE A 61 -3.07 -9.23 -0.12
N PHE A 62 -2.93 -10.22 0.78
CA PHE A 62 -3.75 -11.42 0.78
C PHE A 62 -4.71 -11.43 1.97
N ASN A 63 -5.96 -11.76 1.66
CA ASN A 63 -7.03 -12.10 2.58
C ASN A 63 -8.16 -12.73 1.77
#